data_AF-A0A978S1I7-F1
#
_entry.id   AF-A0A978S1I7-F1
#
_cell.length_a   1.000
_cell.length_b   1.000
_cell.length_c   1.000
_cell.angle_alpha   90.00
_cell.angle_beta   90.00
_cell.angle_gamma   90.00
#
_symmetry.space_group_name_H-M   'P 1'
#
loop_
_entity.id
_entity.type
_entity.pdbx_description
1 polymer ?
#
loop_
_entity_poly.entity_id
_entity_poly.type
_entity_poly.pdbx_seq_one_letter_code
_entity_poly.pdbx_strand_id
1 'polypeptide(L)'
;MTLPESLQQSFDTKLQQDQESRKMPILSNIERRAMEAGRQEGMQTGLQQGMLQTARSNVLEVLTVRFNSVPLDLTNRVNQIADIAILKDLLKRAISIGSIAEFEQILDANSPAN
;
A
#
# COMPACT_ATOMS: atom_id res chain seq x y z
N MET A 1 -36.85 -47.12 13.41
CA MET A 1 -37.02 -47.53 12.00
C MET A 1 -35.67 -47.43 11.34
N THR A 2 -34.92 -48.53 11.32
CA THR A 2 -33.55 -48.61 10.80
C THR A 2 -33.60 -48.83 9.28
N LEU A 3 -32.81 -48.06 8.54
CA LEU A 3 -32.68 -48.25 7.08
C LEU A 3 -32.11 -49.66 6.79
N PRO A 4 -32.56 -50.34 5.71
CA PRO A 4 -31.95 -51.58 5.25
C PRO A 4 -30.47 -51.37 4.87
N GLU A 5 -29.58 -52.32 5.22
CA GLU A 5 -28.12 -52.21 5.02
C GLU A 5 -27.72 -51.87 3.58
N SER A 6 -28.44 -52.40 2.58
CA SER A 6 -28.18 -52.13 1.16
C SER A 6 -28.42 -50.67 0.77
N LEU A 7 -29.40 -50.03 1.41
CA LEU A 7 -29.77 -48.65 1.18
C LEU A 7 -28.78 -47.71 1.91
N GLN A 8 -28.30 -48.13 3.08
CA GLN A 8 -27.26 -47.45 3.84
C GLN A 8 -25.93 -47.43 3.07
N GLN A 9 -25.51 -48.57 2.51
CA GLN A 9 -24.32 -48.65 1.64
C GLN A 9 -24.45 -47.78 0.38
N SER A 10 -25.62 -47.74 -0.24
CA SER A 10 -25.84 -46.89 -1.42
C SER A 10 -25.80 -45.39 -1.07
N PHE A 11 -26.24 -45.03 0.14
CA PHE A 11 -26.21 -43.66 0.66
C PHE A 11 -24.78 -43.23 1.03
N ASP A 12 -24.03 -44.10 1.72
CA ASP A 12 -22.62 -43.87 2.06
C ASP A 12 -21.75 -43.73 0.80
N THR A 13 -21.99 -44.57 -0.21
CA THR A 13 -21.30 -44.50 -1.51
C THR A 13 -21.59 -43.17 -2.22
N LYS A 14 -22.85 -42.70 -2.17
CA LYS A 14 -23.26 -41.43 -2.77
C LYS A 14 -22.62 -40.23 -2.05
N LEU A 15 -22.58 -40.27 -0.72
CA LEU A 15 -21.91 -39.24 0.08
C LEU A 15 -20.41 -39.21 -0.18
N GLN A 16 -19.76 -40.37 -0.30
CA GLN A 16 -18.34 -40.45 -0.64
C GLN A 16 -18.06 -39.92 -2.05
N GLN A 17 -18.91 -40.19 -3.04
CA GLN A 17 -18.77 -39.64 -4.40
C GLN A 17 -18.90 -38.11 -4.43
N ASP A 18 -19.85 -37.55 -3.67
CA ASP A 18 -20.04 -36.09 -3.54
C ASP A 18 -18.88 -35.44 -2.77
N GLN A 19 -18.34 -36.11 -1.75
CA GLN A 19 -17.16 -35.67 -1.00
C GLN A 19 -15.87 -35.78 -1.83
N GLU A 20 -15.77 -36.79 -2.69
CA GLU A 20 -14.63 -36.99 -3.58
C GLU A 20 -14.63 -36.01 -4.76
N SER A 21 -15.82 -35.61 -5.24
CA SER A 21 -15.99 -34.50 -6.20
C SER A 21 -15.53 -33.14 -5.64
N ARG A 22 -15.51 -33.00 -4.31
CA ARG A 22 -15.01 -31.82 -3.59
C ARG A 22 -13.50 -31.91 -3.26
N LYS A 23 -12.80 -33.00 -3.58
CA LYS A 23 -11.32 -33.11 -3.52
C LYS A 23 -10.62 -32.33 -4.65
N MET A 24 -11.09 -31.14 -4.99
CA MET A 24 -10.23 -30.15 -5.63
C MET A 24 -9.84 -29.13 -4.55
N PRO A 25 -8.65 -28.49 -4.61
CA PRO A 25 -8.41 -27.32 -3.79
C PRO A 25 -9.28 -26.19 -4.34
N ILE A 26 -10.56 -26.18 -3.96
CA ILE A 26 -11.56 -25.24 -4.44
C ILE A 26 -11.42 -24.01 -3.56
N LEU A 27 -10.56 -23.10 -3.95
CA LEU A 27 -10.88 -21.71 -3.66
C LEU A 27 -12.23 -21.44 -4.34
N SER A 28 -13.28 -21.28 -3.55
CA SER A 28 -14.61 -20.87 -4.00
C SER A 28 -14.48 -19.64 -4.90
N ASN A 29 -15.37 -19.47 -5.87
CA ASN A 29 -15.39 -18.27 -6.72
C ASN A 29 -15.44 -16.97 -5.88
N ILE A 30 -15.93 -17.04 -4.64
CA ILE A 30 -15.88 -15.94 -3.67
C ILE A 30 -14.45 -15.73 -3.16
N GLU A 31 -13.78 -16.79 -2.71
CA GLU A 31 -12.40 -16.72 -2.21
C GLU A 31 -11.42 -16.27 -3.30
N ARG A 32 -11.63 -16.70 -4.56
CA ARG A 32 -10.78 -16.29 -5.69
C ARG A 32 -10.91 -14.79 -5.94
N ARG A 33 -12.14 -14.28 -5.97
CA ARG A 33 -12.43 -12.85 -6.10
C ARG A 33 -11.89 -12.06 -4.91
N ALA A 34 -11.98 -12.59 -3.69
CA ALA A 34 -11.42 -11.95 -2.50
C ALA A 34 -9.89 -11.84 -2.59
N MET A 35 -9.20 -12.89 -3.04
CA MET A 35 -7.75 -12.85 -3.26
C MET A 35 -7.36 -11.87 -4.38
N GLU A 36 -8.10 -11.86 -5.49
CA GLU A 36 -7.85 -10.91 -6.58
C GLU A 36 -8.07 -9.46 -6.14
N ALA A 37 -9.14 -9.19 -5.39
CA ALA A 37 -9.40 -7.87 -4.81
C ALA A 37 -8.30 -7.45 -3.84
N GLY A 38 -7.91 -8.33 -2.91
CA GLY A 38 -6.80 -8.06 -1.98
C GLY A 38 -5.48 -7.81 -2.69
N ARG A 39 -5.19 -8.55 -3.77
CA ARG A 39 -4.00 -8.32 -4.59
C ARG A 39 -4.05 -6.96 -5.29
N GLN A 40 -5.20 -6.58 -5.84
CA GLN A 40 -5.38 -5.28 -6.49
C GLN A 40 -5.26 -4.12 -5.50
N GLU A 41 -5.88 -4.24 -4.33
CA GLU A 41 -5.81 -3.23 -3.25
C GLU A 41 -4.37 -3.10 -2.72
N GLY A 42 -3.69 -4.22 -2.48
CA GLY A 42 -2.29 -4.23 -2.07
C GLY A 42 -1.38 -3.59 -3.11
N MET A 43 -1.60 -3.86 -4.39
CA MET A 43 -0.83 -3.24 -5.48
C MET A 43 -1.08 -1.73 -5.56
N GLN A 44 -2.33 -1.27 -5.43
CA GLN A 44 -2.66 0.15 -5.42
C GLN A 44 -2.05 0.87 -4.24
N THR A 45 -2.15 0.29 -3.04
CA THR A 45 -1.57 0.84 -1.81
C THR A 45 -0.04 0.93 -1.92
N GLY A 46 0.60 -0.14 -2.41
CA GLY A 46 2.05 -0.17 -2.61
C GLY A 46 2.54 0.87 -3.62
N LEU A 47 1.81 1.07 -4.72
CA LEU A 47 2.14 2.11 -5.70
C LEU A 47 2.01 3.52 -5.11
N GLN A 48 0.95 3.80 -4.34
CA GLN A 48 0.78 5.10 -3.69
C GLN A 48 1.88 5.37 -2.66
N GLN A 49 2.19 4.40 -1.81
CA GLN A 49 3.27 4.50 -0.84
C GLN A 49 4.63 4.70 -1.52
N GLY A 50 4.91 3.95 -2.59
CA GLY A 50 6.13 4.09 -3.38
C GLY A 50 6.27 5.49 -3.98
N MET A 51 5.22 6.01 -4.62
CA MET A 51 5.22 7.37 -5.18
C MET A 51 5.47 8.43 -4.10
N LEU A 52 4.86 8.28 -2.92
CA LEU A 52 5.04 9.19 -1.80
C LEU A 52 6.47 9.15 -1.26
N GLN A 53 7.02 7.96 -1.06
CA GLN A 53 8.40 7.77 -0.61
C GLN A 53 9.40 8.33 -1.61
N THR A 54 9.23 8.07 -2.91
CA THR A 54 10.07 8.64 -3.96
C THR A 54 9.98 10.16 -3.99
N ALA A 55 8.79 10.74 -3.87
CA ALA A 55 8.62 12.19 -3.85
C ALA A 55 9.35 12.83 -2.66
N ARG A 56 9.27 12.23 -1.46
CA ARG A 56 10.04 12.67 -0.28
C ARG A 56 11.55 12.56 -0.49
N SER A 57 12.01 11.40 -1.00
CA SER A 57 13.42 11.15 -1.28
C SER A 57 13.98 12.17 -2.27
N ASN A 58 13.26 12.46 -3.35
CA ASN A 58 13.70 13.42 -4.36
C ASN A 58 13.89 14.83 -3.78
N VAL A 59 12.97 15.28 -2.91
CA VAL A 59 13.08 16.58 -2.24
C VAL A 59 14.36 16.63 -1.40
N LEU A 60 14.58 15.60 -0.56
CA LEU A 60 15.74 15.53 0.31
C LEU A 60 17.06 15.41 -0.46
N GLU A 61 17.07 14.66 -1.56
CA GLU A 61 18.24 14.49 -2.43
C GLU A 61 18.63 15.83 -3.08
N VAL A 62 17.67 16.57 -3.63
CA VAL A 62 17.93 17.92 -4.18
C VAL A 62 18.48 18.85 -3.11
N LEU A 63 17.90 18.86 -1.91
CA LEU A 63 18.39 19.68 -0.81
C LEU A 63 19.82 19.27 -0.39
N THR A 64 20.11 17.98 -0.35
CA THR A 64 21.44 17.45 -0.02
C THR A 64 22.47 17.85 -1.06
N VAL A 65 22.12 17.76 -2.35
CA VAL A 65 23.02 18.15 -3.46
C VAL A 65 23.30 19.65 -3.45
N ARG A 66 22.29 20.48 -3.15
CA ARG A 66 22.44 21.95 -3.20
C ARG A 66 23.11 22.53 -1.96
N PHE A 67 22.86 21.97 -0.79
CA PHE A 67 23.30 22.56 0.48
C PHE A 67 24.29 21.69 1.27
N ASN A 68 24.77 20.59 0.68
CA ASN A 68 25.72 19.62 1.25
C ASN A 68 25.30 18.91 2.55
N SER A 69 24.27 19.39 3.23
CA SER A 69 23.72 18.81 4.45
C SER A 69 22.27 19.25 4.62
N VAL A 70 21.42 18.35 5.10
CA VAL A 70 20.03 18.65 5.42
C VAL A 70 19.82 18.33 6.90
N PRO A 71 19.30 19.26 7.71
CA PRO A 71 19.01 19.00 9.11
C PRO A 71 18.05 17.82 9.29
N LEU A 72 18.25 17.04 10.35
CA LEU A 72 17.40 15.89 10.65
C LEU A 72 15.95 16.31 10.93
N ASP A 73 15.77 17.47 11.56
CA ASP A 73 14.46 18.05 11.82
C ASP A 73 13.69 18.29 10.52
N LEU A 74 14.33 18.94 9.55
CA LEU A 74 13.77 19.18 8.23
C LEU A 74 13.42 17.87 7.50
N THR A 75 14.29 16.87 7.61
CA THR A 75 14.05 15.52 7.06
C THR A 75 12.78 14.89 7.65
N ASN A 76 12.60 14.98 8.96
CA ASN A 76 11.42 14.44 9.63
C ASN A 76 10.14 15.16 9.18
N ARG A 77 10.20 16.48 9.05
CA ARG A 77 9.06 17.29 8.59
C ARG A 77 8.65 16.95 7.16
N VAL A 78 9.60 16.82 6.23
CA VAL A 78 9.32 16.38 4.85
C VAL A 78 8.71 14.98 4.83
N ASN A 79 9.18 14.08 5.71
CA ASN A 79 8.64 12.74 5.85
C ASN A 79 7.22 12.66 6.45
N GLN A 80 6.72 13.73 7.06
CA GLN A 80 5.34 13.80 7.54
C GLN A 80 4.34 14.21 6.45
N ILE A 81 4.81 14.79 5.33
CA ILE A 81 3.94 15.24 4.24
C ILE A 81 3.36 14.03 3.51
N ALA A 82 2.03 13.87 3.56
CA ALA A 82 1.31 12.79 2.88
C ALA A 82 0.82 13.17 1.47
N ASP A 83 0.89 14.45 1.10
CA ASP A 83 0.42 14.95 -0.20
C ASP A 83 1.56 15.01 -1.23
N ILE A 84 1.43 14.20 -2.28
CA ILE A 84 2.37 14.14 -3.41
C ILE A 84 2.43 15.46 -4.19
N ALA A 85 1.31 16.18 -4.31
CA ALA A 85 1.26 17.44 -5.04
C ALA A 85 2.08 18.51 -4.30
N ILE A 86 1.98 18.57 -2.98
CA ILE A 86 2.80 19.45 -2.13
C ILE A 86 4.27 19.08 -2.27
N LEU A 87 4.63 17.80 -2.18
CA LEU A 87 6.01 17.36 -2.35
C LEU A 87 6.60 17.71 -3.72
N LYS A 88 5.81 17.60 -4.80
CA LYS A 88 6.22 18.03 -6.15
C LYS A 88 6.41 19.54 -6.24
N ASP A 89 5.59 20.33 -5.55
CA ASP A 89 5.77 21.78 -5.51
C ASP A 89 7.00 22.18 -4.72
N LEU A 90 7.21 21.57 -3.55
CA LEU A 90 8.41 21.73 -2.75
C LEU A 90 9.66 21.34 -3.52
N LEU A 91 9.64 20.27 -4.33
CA LEU A 91 10.76 19.89 -5.18
C LEU A 91 11.12 20.98 -6.18
N LYS A 92 10.13 21.57 -6.87
CA LYS A 92 10.36 22.68 -7.81
C LYS A 92 10.96 23.91 -7.11
N ARG A 93 10.44 24.22 -5.91
CA ARG A 93 10.95 25.34 -5.09
C ARG A 93 12.35 25.06 -4.57
N ALA A 94 12.64 23.83 -4.16
CA ALA A 94 13.94 23.39 -3.65
C ALA A 94 15.07 23.58 -4.67
N ILE A 95 14.76 23.68 -5.96
CA ILE A 95 15.73 23.99 -7.04
C ILE A 95 16.00 25.51 -7.14
N SER A 96 15.03 26.35 -6.77
CA SER A 96 15.07 27.80 -6.99
C SER A 96 15.53 28.61 -5.76
N ILE A 97 15.28 28.11 -4.55
CA ILE A 97 15.61 28.80 -3.28
C ILE A 97 17.12 29.06 -3.10
N GLY A 98 17.47 30.09 -2.34
CA GLY A 98 18.87 30.45 -2.07
C GLY A 98 19.48 29.77 -0.84
N SER A 99 18.66 29.28 0.09
CA SER A 99 19.12 28.75 1.37
C SER A 99 18.17 27.70 1.97
N ILE A 100 18.68 26.91 2.93
CA ILE A 100 17.84 25.97 3.72
C ILE A 100 16.80 26.73 4.55
N ALA A 101 17.15 27.89 5.12
CA ALA A 101 16.23 28.68 5.93
C ALA A 101 15.00 29.15 5.14
N GLU A 102 15.17 29.52 3.86
CA GLU A 102 14.04 29.83 2.97
C GLU A 102 13.16 28.61 2.71
N PHE A 103 13.76 27.41 2.59
CA PHE A 103 13.00 26.17 2.44
C PHE A 103 12.15 25.88 3.68
N GLU A 104 12.72 26.05 4.88
CA GLU A 104 12.03 25.85 6.15
C GLU A 104 10.82 26.78 6.28
N GLN A 105 10.96 28.06 5.92
CA GLN A 105 9.84 29.01 5.92
C GLN A 105 8.71 28.59 4.97
N ILE A 106 9.05 28.11 3.77
CA ILE A 106 8.06 27.61 2.81
C ILE A 106 7.38 26.36 3.38
N LEU A 107 8.15 25.48 4.02
CA LEU A 107 7.63 24.27 4.64
C LEU A 107 6.71 24.60 5.82
N ASP A 108 7.04 25.60 6.65
CA ASP A 108 6.19 26.11 7.72
C ASP A 108 4.87 26.67 7.19
N ALA A 109 4.92 27.39 6.06
CA ALA A 109 3.73 27.94 5.42
C ALA A 109 2.81 26.87 4.80
N ASN A 110 3.34 25.69 4.48
CA ASN A 110 2.58 24.58 3.89
C ASN A 110 2.25 23.46 4.90
N SER A 111 2.81 23.49 6.10
CA SER A 111 2.37 22.66 7.22
C SER A 111 1.16 23.34 7.87
N PRO A 112 -0.07 22.79 7.80
CA PRO A 112 -1.12 23.27 8.67
C PRO A 112 -0.62 23.07 10.11
N ALA A 113 -0.53 24.17 10.85
CA ALA A 113 -0.35 24.13 12.29
C ALA A 113 -1.50 23.29 12.88
N ASN A 114 -1.11 22.18 13.50
CA ASN A 114 -1.81 21.42 14.55
C ASN A 114 -3.35 21.37 14.49
#